data_AF-A0A7X0FWB3-F1
#
_entry.id   AF-A0A7X0FWB3-F1
#
_cell.length_a   1.000
_cell.length_b   1.000
_cell.length_c   1.000
_cell.angle_alpha   90.00
_cell.angle_beta   90.00
_cell.angle_gamma   90.00
#
_symmetry.space_group_name_H-M   'P 1'
#
loop_
_entity.id
_entity.type
_entity.pdbx_description
1 polymer ?
#
loop_
_entity_poly.entity_id
_entity_poly.type
_entity_poly.pdbx_seq_one_letter_code
_entity_poly.pdbx_strand_id
1 'polypeptide(L)'
;MSSPRTPNPARRSERSRQAVLAAARELVSEVGYPKVTIEAIAARAGVGKQTIYRWWPSKGAVVFDGFLALSEGEEGVRLPDTGDIEADLKTVMRATVAEFGDPAFEAPLRALNTQIIEDPELAALYREKLAGPLDQAKKERLRNAQRAGQLRADADLGLVLEVLYAPLYQRWLHRSGPLTPEYADALVDAALRAFAP
;
A
#
# COMPACT_ATOMS: atom_id res chain seq x y z
N MET A 1 27.49 42.10 6.20
CA MET A 1 27.15 41.39 7.44
C MET A 1 25.77 40.76 7.26
N SER A 2 25.71 39.43 7.16
CA SER A 2 24.45 38.70 6.93
C SER A 2 23.55 38.75 8.16
N SER A 3 22.31 39.20 8.00
CA SER A 3 21.28 39.14 9.06
C SER A 3 21.04 37.69 9.51
N PRO A 4 20.86 37.44 10.82
CA PRO A 4 20.58 36.10 11.32
C PRO A 4 19.22 35.61 10.80
N ARG A 5 19.22 34.48 10.09
CA ARG A 5 17.98 33.82 9.63
C ARG A 5 17.19 33.35 10.85
N THR A 6 16.11 34.06 11.19
CA THR A 6 15.15 33.61 12.21
C THR A 6 14.66 32.20 11.85
N PRO A 7 14.73 31.21 12.76
CA PRO A 7 14.29 29.85 12.49
C PRO A 7 12.81 29.82 12.11
N ASN A 8 12.48 29.36 10.90
CA ASN A 8 11.10 29.20 10.46
C ASN A 8 10.49 27.96 11.16
N PRO A 9 9.44 28.13 12.00
CA PRO A 9 8.82 27.04 12.76
C PRO A 9 8.28 25.93 11.84
N ALA A 10 7.73 26.29 10.68
CA ALA A 10 7.19 25.34 9.71
C ALA A 10 8.29 24.48 9.07
N ARG A 11 9.45 25.07 8.76
CA ARG A 11 10.61 24.30 8.26
C ARG A 11 11.20 23.35 9.31
N ARG A 12 11.22 23.77 10.58
CA ARG A 12 11.66 22.92 11.70
C ARG A 12 10.69 21.76 11.94
N SER A 13 9.40 22.04 11.81
CA SER A 13 8.31 21.06 11.87
C SER A 13 8.47 20.00 10.78
N GLU A 14 8.67 20.40 9.52
CA GLU A 14 8.85 19.46 8.41
C GLU A 14 10.13 18.63 8.54
N ARG A 15 11.26 19.25 8.91
CA ARG A 15 12.51 18.51 9.16
C ARG A 15 12.35 17.44 10.25
N SER A 16 11.61 17.77 11.31
CA SER A 16 11.35 16.82 12.40
C SER A 16 10.44 15.70 11.95
N ARG A 17 9.44 15.99 11.09
CA ARG A 17 8.57 14.98 10.47
C ARG A 17 9.38 13.99 9.63
N GLN A 18 10.21 14.50 8.71
CA GLN A 18 11.09 13.69 7.86
C GLN A 18 12.06 12.82 8.66
N ALA A 19 12.66 13.37 9.73
CA ALA A 19 13.54 12.62 10.62
C ALA A 19 12.83 11.45 11.31
N VAL A 20 11.57 11.65 11.74
CA VAL A 20 10.75 10.59 12.34
C VAL A 20 10.43 9.49 11.32
N LEU A 21 10.06 9.86 10.09
CA LEU A 21 9.77 8.90 9.02
C LEU A 21 11.01 8.09 8.60
N ALA A 22 12.18 8.71 8.53
CA ALA A 22 13.45 8.02 8.29
C ALA A 22 13.78 7.05 9.43
N ALA A 23 13.72 7.52 10.68
CA ALA A 23 13.97 6.71 11.86
C ALA A 23 13.06 5.48 11.95
N ALA A 24 11.75 5.64 11.66
CA ALA A 24 10.79 4.55 11.69
C ALA A 24 11.12 3.47 10.66
N ARG A 25 11.47 3.86 9.42
CA ARG A 25 11.88 2.92 8.37
C ARG A 25 13.16 2.16 8.73
N GLU A 26 14.20 2.89 9.11
CA GLU A 26 15.51 2.33 9.48
C GLU A 26 15.35 1.30 10.60
N LEU A 27 14.57 1.64 11.63
CA LEU A 27 14.25 0.72 12.72
C LEU A 27 13.54 -0.55 12.25
N VAL A 28 12.55 -0.43 11.36
CA VAL A 28 11.86 -1.62 10.84
C VAL A 28 12.83 -2.50 10.06
N SER A 29 13.72 -1.93 9.26
CA SER A 29 14.74 -2.67 8.53
C SER A 29 15.79 -3.32 9.45
N GLU A 30 16.19 -2.66 10.53
CA GLU A 30 17.20 -3.13 11.49
C GLU A 30 16.68 -4.27 12.39
N VAL A 31 15.50 -4.10 12.97
CA VAL A 31 15.02 -4.96 14.08
C VAL A 31 13.69 -5.64 13.79
N GLY A 32 13.03 -5.32 12.66
CA GLY A 32 11.70 -5.78 12.31
C GLY A 32 10.60 -5.04 13.06
N TYR A 33 9.43 -4.90 12.41
CA TYR A 33 8.26 -4.19 12.94
C TYR A 33 7.88 -4.53 14.41
N PRO A 34 7.88 -5.82 14.84
CA PRO A 34 7.47 -6.16 16.21
C PRO A 34 8.36 -5.54 17.29
N LYS A 35 9.65 -5.33 17.01
CA LYS A 35 10.63 -4.79 17.97
C LYS A 35 10.71 -3.27 17.97
N VAL A 36 10.07 -2.60 17.01
CA VAL A 36 10.04 -1.13 16.95
C VAL A 36 9.12 -0.57 18.04
N THR A 37 9.57 0.51 18.69
CA THR A 37 8.81 1.27 19.69
C THR A 37 8.80 2.76 19.36
N ILE A 38 7.79 3.49 19.84
CA ILE A 38 7.73 4.96 19.67
C ILE A 38 8.91 5.64 20.35
N GLU A 39 9.37 5.09 21.48
CA GLU A 39 10.56 5.50 22.22
C GLU A 39 11.81 5.42 21.34
N ALA A 40 12.01 4.30 20.66
CA ALA A 40 13.16 4.08 19.80
C ALA A 40 13.13 5.04 18.60
N ILE A 41 11.95 5.24 17.99
CA ILE A 41 11.77 6.20 16.89
C ILE A 41 12.09 7.63 17.35
N ALA A 42 11.56 8.04 18.50
CA ALA A 42 11.79 9.36 19.09
C ALA A 42 13.27 9.61 19.37
N ALA A 43 13.94 8.64 20.00
CA ALA A 43 15.36 8.71 20.31
C ALA A 43 16.22 8.82 19.04
N ARG A 44 15.93 8.01 18.02
CA ARG A 44 16.62 8.01 16.72
C ARG A 44 16.44 9.33 15.97
N ALA A 45 15.21 9.86 15.94
CA ALA A 45 14.88 11.09 15.25
C ALA A 45 15.29 12.36 16.03
N GLY A 46 15.74 12.23 17.28
CA GLY A 46 16.10 13.37 18.14
C GLY A 46 14.90 14.24 18.52
N VAL A 47 13.71 13.64 18.68
CA VAL A 47 12.46 14.34 19.02
C VAL A 47 11.82 13.75 20.28
N GLY A 48 10.92 14.49 20.93
CA GLY A 48 10.09 13.96 22.01
C GLY A 48 8.88 13.15 21.49
N LYS A 49 8.38 12.20 22.29
CA LYS A 49 7.20 11.37 21.92
C LYS A 49 5.97 12.21 21.54
N GLN A 50 5.74 13.32 22.24
CA GLN A 50 4.63 14.24 21.97
C GLN A 50 4.70 14.85 20.56
N THR A 51 5.91 15.02 20.01
CA THR A 51 6.10 15.46 18.63
C THR A 51 5.63 14.40 17.63
N ILE A 52 5.81 13.11 17.94
CA ILE A 52 5.32 12.00 17.12
C ILE A 52 3.79 11.90 17.22
N TYR A 53 3.24 11.84 18.44
CA TYR A 53 1.79 11.71 18.66
C TYR A 53 0.95 12.87 18.12
N ARG A 54 1.56 14.06 17.92
CA ARG A 54 0.90 15.18 17.25
C ARG A 54 0.53 14.88 15.79
N TRP A 55 1.26 13.99 15.13
CA TRP A 55 1.09 13.66 13.72
C TRP A 55 0.61 12.24 13.46
N TRP A 56 1.02 11.29 14.30
CA TRP A 56 0.71 9.88 14.14
C TRP A 56 0.10 9.32 15.43
N PRO A 57 -1.17 8.87 15.40
CA PRO A 57 -1.85 8.38 16.60
C PRO A 57 -1.27 7.07 17.13
N SER A 58 -0.62 6.27 16.28
CA SER A 58 -0.08 4.97 16.64
C SER A 58 1.29 4.67 16.02
N LYS A 59 1.97 3.64 16.55
CA LYS A 59 3.21 3.08 15.96
C LYS A 59 2.99 2.65 14.51
N GLY A 60 1.84 2.03 14.23
CA GLY A 60 1.47 1.62 12.87
C GLY A 60 1.37 2.82 11.93
N ALA A 61 0.76 3.92 12.37
CA ALA A 61 0.60 5.12 11.54
C ALA A 61 1.95 5.77 11.15
N VAL A 62 2.90 5.90 12.09
CA VAL A 62 4.22 6.50 11.79
C VAL A 62 5.08 5.60 10.91
N VAL A 63 5.02 4.28 11.13
CA VAL A 63 5.75 3.33 10.29
C VAL A 63 5.17 3.31 8.89
N PHE A 64 3.84 3.26 8.76
CA PHE A 64 3.14 3.26 7.47
C PHE A 64 3.45 4.52 6.65
N ASP A 65 3.33 5.71 7.25
CA ASP A 65 3.67 6.99 6.59
C ASP A 65 5.17 7.03 6.20
N GLY A 66 6.03 6.39 7.00
CA GLY A 66 7.45 6.25 6.70
C GLY A 66 7.70 5.47 5.41
N PHE A 67 7.05 4.33 5.24
CA PHE A 67 7.16 3.53 4.01
C PHE A 67 6.47 4.19 2.81
N LEU A 68 5.31 4.83 3.01
CA LEU A 68 4.60 5.53 1.95
C LEU A 68 5.45 6.64 1.31
N ALA A 69 6.21 7.39 2.12
CA ALA A 69 7.10 8.44 1.64
C ALA A 69 8.23 7.96 0.70
N LEU A 70 8.52 6.65 0.62
CA LEU A 70 9.40 6.08 -0.41
C LEU A 70 8.66 5.79 -1.72
N SER A 71 7.42 5.34 -1.61
CA SER A 71 6.59 4.95 -2.76
C SER A 71 5.99 6.12 -3.52
N GLU A 72 5.91 7.32 -2.92
CA GLU A 72 5.48 8.55 -3.60
C GLU A 72 6.38 8.96 -4.80
N GLY A 73 7.56 8.35 -4.96
CA GLY A 73 8.47 8.57 -6.08
C GLY A 73 8.32 7.61 -7.26
N GLU A 74 7.60 6.50 -7.11
CA GLU A 74 7.32 5.56 -8.19
C GLU A 74 6.01 5.95 -8.86
N GLU A 75 5.98 6.01 -10.20
CA GLU A 75 4.75 6.21 -10.97
C GLU A 75 3.72 5.18 -10.50
N GLY A 76 2.73 5.63 -9.71
CA GLY A 76 1.82 4.74 -8.99
C GLY A 76 1.24 3.66 -9.90
N VAL A 77 0.98 2.47 -9.35
CA VAL A 77 0.59 1.25 -10.08
C VAL A 77 -0.47 1.55 -11.16
N ARG A 78 -0.01 1.77 -12.40
CA ARG A 78 -0.87 1.83 -13.57
C ARG A 78 -0.93 0.44 -14.15
N LEU A 79 -2.14 -0.09 -14.28
CA LEU A 79 -2.34 -1.30 -15.10
C LEU A 79 -1.86 -0.99 -16.52
N PRO A 80 -1.19 -1.94 -17.19
CA PRO A 80 -0.97 -1.84 -18.63
C PRO A 80 -2.30 -1.58 -19.34
N ASP A 81 -2.26 -0.81 -20.43
CA ASP A 81 -3.40 -0.57 -21.32
C ASP A 81 -3.01 -0.99 -22.73
N THR A 82 -2.83 -2.30 -22.93
CA THR A 82 -2.36 -2.87 -24.19
C THR A 82 -3.48 -3.05 -25.22
N GLY A 83 -4.72 -2.79 -24.82
CA GLY A 83 -5.92 -3.08 -25.60
C GLY A 83 -6.51 -4.47 -25.33
N ASP A 84 -5.86 -5.30 -24.52
CA ASP A 84 -6.33 -6.62 -24.08
C ASP A 84 -6.43 -6.66 -22.55
N ILE A 85 -7.65 -6.56 -22.02
CA ILE A 85 -7.88 -6.53 -20.57
C ILE A 85 -7.48 -7.85 -19.90
N GLU A 86 -7.58 -8.99 -20.58
CA GLU A 86 -7.20 -10.27 -20.01
C GLU A 86 -5.68 -10.33 -19.82
N ALA A 87 -4.92 -9.98 -20.86
CA ALA A 87 -3.48 -9.93 -20.80
C ALA A 87 -2.99 -8.91 -19.74
N ASP A 88 -3.62 -7.74 -19.67
CA ASP A 88 -3.27 -6.69 -18.72
C ASP A 88 -3.51 -7.12 -17.27
N LEU A 89 -4.67 -7.73 -16.99
CA LEU A 89 -5.00 -8.24 -15.66
C LEU A 89 -4.09 -9.41 -15.25
N LYS A 90 -3.83 -10.37 -16.15
CA LYS A 90 -2.91 -11.49 -15.87
C LYS A 90 -1.51 -10.98 -15.55
N THR A 91 -1.02 -10.01 -16.31
CA THR A 91 0.30 -9.41 -16.07
C THR A 91 0.40 -8.82 -14.67
N VAL A 92 -0.57 -7.99 -14.26
CA VAL A 92 -0.53 -7.36 -12.93
C VAL A 92 -0.77 -8.35 -11.82
N MET A 93 -1.72 -9.28 -11.96
CA MET A 93 -2.02 -10.27 -10.92
C MET A 93 -0.82 -11.21 -10.67
N ARG A 94 -0.08 -11.60 -11.71
CA ARG A 94 1.16 -12.38 -11.57
C ARG A 94 2.26 -11.57 -10.89
N ALA A 95 2.39 -10.29 -11.22
CA ALA A 95 3.34 -9.40 -10.55
C ALA A 95 3.02 -9.25 -9.05
N THR A 96 1.74 -9.10 -8.69
CA THR A 96 1.30 -9.08 -7.29
C THR A 96 1.59 -10.41 -6.56
N VAL A 97 1.40 -11.55 -7.22
CA VAL A 97 1.80 -12.86 -6.66
C VAL A 97 3.31 -12.89 -6.37
N ALA A 98 4.14 -12.42 -7.31
CA ALA A 98 5.58 -12.41 -7.14
C ALA A 98 6.01 -11.49 -5.99
N GLU A 99 5.43 -10.29 -5.89
CA GLU A 99 5.68 -9.35 -4.80
C GLU A 99 5.30 -9.95 -3.44
N PHE A 100 4.17 -10.65 -3.35
CA PHE A 100 3.72 -11.29 -2.11
C PHE A 100 4.58 -12.48 -1.68
N GLY A 101 5.34 -13.05 -2.61
CA GLY A 101 6.31 -14.12 -2.37
C GLY A 101 7.74 -13.62 -2.11
N ASP A 102 8.03 -12.34 -2.30
CA ASP A 102 9.36 -11.77 -2.03
C ASP A 102 9.53 -11.57 -0.52
N PRO A 103 10.54 -12.21 0.12
CA PRO A 103 10.80 -12.05 1.55
C PRO A 103 10.98 -10.59 2.01
N ALA A 104 11.48 -9.71 1.15
CA ALA A 104 11.66 -8.30 1.45
C ALA A 104 10.33 -7.55 1.62
N PHE A 105 9.29 -7.99 0.91
CA PHE A 105 7.95 -7.38 0.94
C PHE A 105 6.98 -8.15 1.85
N GLU A 106 7.09 -9.49 1.91
CA GLU A 106 6.13 -10.35 2.60
C GLU A 106 6.03 -10.03 4.10
N ALA A 107 7.15 -10.07 4.82
CA ALA A 107 7.15 -9.96 6.27
C ALA A 107 6.68 -8.57 6.78
N PRO A 108 7.16 -7.45 6.23
CA PRO A 108 6.65 -6.12 6.60
C PRO A 108 5.17 -5.94 6.28
N LEU A 109 4.73 -6.38 5.10
CA LEU A 109 3.34 -6.20 4.66
C LEU A 109 2.35 -7.01 5.50
N ARG A 110 2.72 -8.23 5.93
CA ARG A 110 1.91 -9.04 6.86
C ARG A 110 1.79 -8.37 8.22
N ALA A 111 2.91 -7.88 8.75
CA ALA A 111 2.92 -7.19 10.03
C ALA A 111 2.02 -5.94 10.00
N LEU A 112 2.06 -5.17 8.92
CA LEU A 112 1.16 -4.04 8.70
C LEU A 112 -0.32 -4.47 8.65
N ASN A 113 -0.64 -5.55 7.94
CA ASN A 113 -2.02 -6.04 7.86
C ASN A 113 -2.61 -6.42 9.23
N THR A 114 -1.84 -7.07 10.11
CA THR A 114 -2.28 -7.35 11.48
C THR A 114 -2.65 -6.08 12.22
N GLN A 115 -1.86 -5.02 12.08
CA GLN A 115 -2.09 -3.75 12.76
C GLN A 115 -3.29 -2.99 12.18
N ILE A 116 -3.49 -3.04 10.86
CA ILE A 116 -4.67 -2.48 10.21
C ILE A 116 -5.96 -3.13 10.74
N ILE A 117 -5.93 -4.44 11.02
CA ILE A 117 -7.09 -5.16 11.56
C ILE A 117 -7.38 -4.73 13.01
N GLU A 118 -6.35 -4.46 13.81
CA GLU A 118 -6.46 -4.11 15.23
C GLU A 118 -6.79 -2.62 15.48
N ASP A 119 -6.37 -1.72 14.58
CA ASP A 119 -6.45 -0.26 14.74
C ASP A 119 -7.34 0.38 13.64
N PRO A 120 -8.60 0.75 13.96
CA PRO A 120 -9.53 1.37 13.01
C PRO A 120 -9.05 2.71 12.43
N GLU A 121 -8.26 3.49 13.19
CA GLU A 121 -7.72 4.76 12.70
C GLU A 121 -6.61 4.52 11.67
N LEU A 122 -5.75 3.53 11.92
CA LEU A 122 -4.77 3.07 10.94
C LEU A 122 -5.43 2.49 9.69
N ALA A 123 -6.52 1.74 9.83
CA ALA A 123 -7.28 1.23 8.70
C ALA A 123 -7.86 2.36 7.83
N ALA A 124 -8.40 3.40 8.46
CA ALA A 124 -8.89 4.59 7.77
C ALA A 124 -7.75 5.32 7.03
N LEU A 125 -6.60 5.50 7.69
CA LEU A 125 -5.42 6.14 7.10
C LEU A 125 -4.87 5.32 5.92
N TYR A 126 -4.76 4.00 6.07
CA TYR A 126 -4.34 3.09 5.01
C TYR A 126 -5.26 3.18 3.79
N ARG A 127 -6.58 3.22 4.03
CA ARG A 127 -7.58 3.38 2.96
C ARG A 127 -7.45 4.73 2.27
N GLU A 128 -7.30 5.81 3.01
CA GLU A 128 -7.20 7.17 2.47
C GLU A 128 -5.92 7.36 1.64
N LYS A 129 -4.78 6.91 2.18
CA LYS A 129 -3.46 7.24 1.62
C LYS A 129 -2.94 6.24 0.60
N LEU A 130 -3.39 4.98 0.62
CA LEU A 130 -2.85 3.94 -0.26
C LEU A 130 -3.94 3.15 -1.00
N ALA A 131 -4.83 2.46 -0.28
CA ALA A 131 -5.77 1.55 -0.95
C ALA A 131 -6.75 2.29 -1.87
N GLY A 132 -7.31 3.42 -1.43
CA GLY A 132 -8.24 4.23 -2.21
C GLY A 132 -7.65 4.76 -3.52
N PRO A 133 -6.48 5.44 -3.50
CA PRO A 133 -5.80 5.88 -4.72
C PRO A 133 -5.49 4.73 -5.70
N LEU A 134 -4.97 3.60 -5.19
CA LEU A 134 -4.68 2.42 -6.02
C LEU A 134 -5.95 1.83 -6.64
N ASP A 135 -7.03 1.72 -5.87
CA ASP A 135 -8.32 1.24 -6.37
C ASP A 135 -8.89 2.14 -7.45
N GLN A 136 -8.73 3.47 -7.32
CA GLN A 136 -9.20 4.40 -8.36
C GLN A 136 -8.39 4.27 -9.65
N ALA A 137 -7.06 4.14 -9.56
CA ALA A 137 -6.21 3.90 -10.73
C ALA A 137 -6.59 2.57 -11.43
N LYS A 138 -6.83 1.51 -10.65
CA LYS A 138 -7.29 0.22 -11.19
C LYS A 138 -8.66 0.33 -11.85
N LYS A 139 -9.60 1.02 -11.21
CA LYS A 139 -10.95 1.27 -11.76
C LYS A 139 -10.89 2.09 -13.04
N GLU A 140 -9.96 3.03 -13.18
CA GLU A 140 -9.81 3.80 -14.43
C GLU A 140 -9.48 2.90 -15.62
N ARG A 141 -8.54 1.96 -15.48
CA ARG A 141 -8.27 0.98 -16.54
C ARG A 141 -9.48 0.09 -16.83
N LEU A 142 -10.20 -0.36 -15.81
CA LEU A 142 -11.41 -1.18 -15.99
C LEU A 142 -12.53 -0.39 -16.69
N ARG A 143 -12.69 0.92 -16.42
CA ARG A 143 -13.61 1.79 -17.16
C ARG A 143 -13.21 1.89 -18.64
N ASN A 144 -11.92 1.90 -18.97
CA ASN A 144 -11.47 1.84 -20.36
C ASN A 144 -11.88 0.53 -21.02
N ALA A 145 -11.73 -0.60 -20.33
CA ALA A 145 -12.17 -1.91 -20.81
C ALA A 145 -13.70 -1.96 -21.04
N GLN A 146 -14.50 -1.38 -20.13
CA GLN A 146 -15.95 -1.25 -20.35
C GLN A 146 -16.29 -0.44 -21.59
N ARG A 147 -15.64 0.72 -21.80
CA ARG A 147 -15.85 1.56 -22.99
C ARG A 147 -15.44 0.86 -24.28
N ALA A 148 -14.45 -0.02 -24.22
CA ALA A 148 -14.00 -0.85 -25.34
C ALA A 148 -14.85 -2.12 -25.54
N GLY A 149 -15.90 -2.33 -24.73
CA GLY A 149 -16.75 -3.51 -24.82
C GLY A 149 -16.08 -4.81 -24.38
N GLN A 150 -15.01 -4.75 -23.58
CA GLN A 150 -14.31 -5.92 -23.05
C GLN A 150 -14.85 -6.37 -21.68
N LEU A 151 -15.68 -5.52 -21.05
CA LEU A 151 -16.44 -5.80 -19.83
C LEU A 151 -17.88 -5.33 -20.04
N ARG A 152 -18.87 -5.94 -19.38
CA ARG A 152 -20.25 -5.47 -19.40
C ARG A 152 -20.33 -4.02 -18.96
N ALA A 153 -21.17 -3.25 -19.63
CA ALA A 153 -21.38 -1.83 -19.33
C ALA A 153 -21.92 -1.57 -17.91
N ASP A 154 -22.61 -2.55 -17.32
CA ASP A 154 -23.17 -2.50 -15.97
C ASP A 154 -22.32 -3.21 -14.91
N ALA A 155 -21.13 -3.72 -15.26
CA ALA A 155 -20.25 -4.39 -14.31
C ALA A 155 -19.83 -3.44 -13.18
N ASP A 156 -20.04 -3.88 -11.93
CA ASP A 156 -19.52 -3.18 -10.76
C ASP A 156 -18.00 -3.37 -10.69
N LEU A 157 -17.27 -2.32 -11.01
CA LEU A 157 -15.81 -2.34 -11.03
C LEU A 157 -15.18 -2.51 -9.65
N GLY A 158 -15.88 -2.13 -8.57
CA GLY A 158 -15.47 -2.45 -7.21
C GLY A 158 -15.51 -3.96 -6.98
N LEU A 159 -16.61 -4.60 -7.36
CA LEU A 159 -16.76 -6.04 -7.25
C LEU A 159 -15.77 -6.82 -8.12
N VAL A 160 -15.47 -6.33 -9.33
CA VAL A 160 -14.41 -6.90 -10.20
C VAL A 160 -13.07 -6.94 -9.45
N LEU A 161 -12.69 -5.84 -8.79
CA LEU A 161 -11.46 -5.79 -7.99
C LEU A 161 -11.54 -6.70 -6.76
N GLU A 162 -12.67 -6.76 -6.07
CA GLU A 162 -12.84 -7.67 -4.92
C GLU A 162 -12.67 -9.12 -5.34
N VAL A 163 -13.26 -9.57 -6.45
CA VAL A 163 -13.12 -10.93 -6.98
C VAL A 163 -11.67 -11.25 -7.35
N LEU A 164 -10.92 -10.27 -7.88
CA LEU A 164 -9.51 -10.46 -8.24
C LEU A 164 -8.61 -10.50 -7.01
N TYR A 165 -8.71 -9.51 -6.12
CA TYR A 165 -7.72 -9.29 -5.07
C TYR A 165 -8.09 -9.95 -3.73
N ALA A 166 -9.37 -10.05 -3.35
CA ALA A 166 -9.74 -10.59 -2.05
C ALA A 166 -9.37 -12.08 -1.88
N PRO A 167 -9.58 -12.98 -2.86
CA PRO A 167 -9.13 -14.37 -2.75
C PRO A 167 -7.61 -14.52 -2.70
N LEU A 168 -6.88 -13.60 -3.35
CA LEU A 168 -5.43 -13.54 -3.31
C LEU A 168 -4.93 -13.12 -1.93
N TYR A 169 -5.45 -12.02 -1.37
CA TYR A 169 -5.13 -11.55 -0.02
C TYR A 169 -5.52 -12.59 1.05
N GLN A 170 -6.70 -13.20 0.95
CA GLN A 170 -7.13 -14.24 1.89
C GLN A 170 -6.14 -15.41 1.87
N ARG A 171 -5.78 -15.89 0.67
CA ARG A 171 -4.86 -17.02 0.52
C ARG A 171 -3.48 -16.70 1.06
N TRP A 172 -2.99 -15.50 0.76
CA TRP A 172 -1.74 -14.99 1.28
C TRP A 172 -1.79 -14.91 2.81
N LEU A 173 -2.69 -14.11 3.39
CA LEU A 173 -2.79 -13.86 4.83
C LEU A 173 -2.92 -15.15 5.64
N HIS A 174 -3.81 -16.05 5.23
CA HIS A 174 -4.08 -17.29 5.95
C HIS A 174 -3.22 -18.47 5.54
N ARG A 175 -2.32 -18.31 4.57
CA ARG A 175 -1.53 -19.41 3.98
C ARG A 175 -2.42 -20.59 3.56
N SER A 176 -3.61 -20.30 3.03
CA SER A 176 -4.62 -21.32 2.72
C SER A 176 -4.31 -22.14 1.47
N GLY A 177 -3.23 -21.80 0.75
CA GLY A 177 -2.74 -22.50 -0.44
C GLY A 177 -1.56 -21.75 -1.07
N PRO A 178 -0.92 -22.32 -2.10
CA PRO A 178 0.17 -21.65 -2.80
C PRO A 178 -0.34 -20.44 -3.60
N LEU A 179 0.46 -19.38 -3.62
CA LEU A 179 0.29 -18.27 -4.56
C LEU A 179 1.19 -18.54 -5.76
N THR A 180 0.57 -18.87 -6.90
CA THR A 180 1.29 -19.17 -8.13
C THR A 180 0.76 -18.32 -9.29
N PRO A 181 1.53 -18.13 -10.36
CA PRO A 181 1.04 -17.47 -11.58
C PRO A 181 -0.24 -18.09 -12.12
N GLU A 182 -0.38 -19.42 -12.04
CA GLU A 182 -1.57 -20.14 -12.50
C GLU A 182 -2.80 -19.81 -11.63
N TYR A 183 -2.62 -19.58 -10.33
CA TYR A 183 -3.71 -19.13 -9.48
C TYR A 183 -4.12 -17.69 -9.80
N ALA A 184 -3.16 -16.80 -10.08
CA ALA A 184 -3.45 -15.45 -10.55
C ALA A 184 -4.26 -15.48 -11.85
N ASP A 185 -3.86 -16.31 -12.82
CA ASP A 185 -4.59 -16.48 -14.08
C ASP A 185 -5.99 -17.02 -13.87
N ALA A 186 -6.16 -18.01 -13.00
CA ALA A 186 -7.46 -18.60 -12.71
C ALA A 186 -8.44 -17.57 -12.10
N LEU A 187 -7.94 -16.64 -11.28
CA LEU A 187 -8.75 -15.54 -10.74
C LEU A 187 -9.17 -14.56 -11.84
N VAL A 188 -8.26 -14.22 -12.77
CA VAL A 188 -8.59 -13.38 -13.92
C VAL A 188 -9.64 -14.06 -14.81
N ASP A 189 -9.45 -15.32 -15.15
CA ASP A 189 -10.39 -16.09 -15.96
C ASP A 189 -11.77 -16.17 -15.29
N ALA A 190 -11.81 -16.37 -13.97
CA ALA A 190 -13.05 -16.40 -13.21
C ALA A 190 -13.75 -15.04 -13.19
N ALA A 191 -13.01 -13.95 -13.00
CA ALA A 191 -13.54 -12.60 -13.04
C ALA A 191 -14.09 -12.27 -14.44
N LEU A 192 -13.33 -12.53 -15.51
CA LEU A 192 -13.79 -12.25 -16.87
C LEU A 192 -15.00 -13.09 -17.27
N ARG A 193 -15.08 -14.37 -16.87
CA ARG A 193 -16.31 -15.15 -17.07
C ARG A 193 -17.54 -14.53 -16.40
N ALA A 194 -17.36 -13.84 -15.28
CA ALA A 194 -18.47 -13.22 -14.54
C ALA A 194 -18.85 -11.83 -15.08
N PHE A 195 -17.90 -11.11 -15.69
CA PHE A 195 -18.04 -9.67 -16.02
C PHE A 195 -17.77 -9.29 -17.48
N ALA A 196 -17.37 -10.22 -18.34
CA ALA A 196 -17.28 -10.02 -19.80
C ALA A 196 -18.69 -9.89 -20.43
N PRO A 197 -18.80 -9.26 -21.61
CA PRO A 197 -20.08 -9.05 -22.34
C PRO A 197 -20.96 -10.28 -22.46
#